data_AF-A0A2I0MYT6-F1
#
_entry.id   AF-A0A2I0MYT6-F1
#
_cell.length_a   1.000
_cell.length_b   1.000
_cell.length_c   1.000
_cell.angle_alpha   90.00
_cell.angle_beta   90.00
_cell.angle_gamma   90.00
#
_symmetry.space_group_name_H-M   'P 1'
#
loop_
_entity.id
_entity.type
_entity.pdbx_description
1 polymer ?
#
loop_
_entity_poly.entity_id
_entity_poly.type
_entity_poly.pdbx_seq_one_letter_code
_entity_poly.pdbx_strand_id
1 'polypeptide(L)'
;MFQEAISLMGRHFSDIRWIGLIFLFAIGYGFLNRPWFGKKPFSLVLPLDKKIPFVPWTIVPYNFWYPILLPTCVCLAIWEKPQFYHFLSAYALGSFAAFLIFLFFQNEVPRTNSLEGSAFSRWLLRLTWRMDRPYNGFPSIHVFACTLTLLAVFASSFPLAGKLFIAVSQPIIMASTLTTKQHVVLDVLGGAFLAWLSWTLSSGLLY
;
A
#
# COMPACT_ATOMS: atom_id res chain seq x y z
N MET A 1 -6.68 29.73 -23.90
CA MET A 1 -7.57 30.23 -22.82
C MET A 1 -8.84 29.40 -22.59
N PHE A 2 -9.89 29.42 -23.43
CA PHE A 2 -11.14 28.68 -23.13
C PHE A 2 -11.01 27.15 -23.19
N GLN A 3 -10.32 26.62 -24.22
CA GLN A 3 -10.03 25.18 -24.34
C GLN A 3 -9.09 24.67 -23.24
N GLU A 4 -8.13 25.50 -22.80
CA GLU A 4 -7.28 25.18 -21.65
C GLU A 4 -8.06 25.16 -20.34
N ALA A 5 -8.98 26.10 -20.13
CA ALA A 5 -9.84 26.13 -18.95
C ALA A 5 -10.76 24.91 -18.89
N ILE A 6 -11.34 24.49 -20.03
CA ILE A 6 -12.14 23.25 -20.14
C ILE A 6 -11.30 22.01 -19.88
N SER A 7 -10.09 21.95 -20.45
CA SER A 7 -9.14 20.84 -20.24
C SER A 7 -8.67 20.76 -18.79
N LEU A 8 -8.42 21.90 -18.13
CA LEU A 8 -8.05 21.98 -16.72
C LEU A 8 -9.22 21.57 -15.82
N MET A 9 -10.44 22.07 -16.08
CA MET A 9 -11.65 21.63 -15.38
C MET A 9 -11.87 20.12 -15.53
N GLY A 10 -11.80 19.59 -16.75
CA GLY A 10 -11.99 18.16 -17.02
C GLY A 10 -11.00 17.27 -16.27
N ARG A 11 -9.74 17.71 -16.14
CA ARG A 11 -8.72 17.06 -15.32
C ARG A 11 -9.06 17.15 -13.83
N HIS A 12 -9.38 18.31 -13.29
CA HIS A 12 -9.79 18.42 -11.88
C HIS A 12 -10.98 17.51 -11.51
N PHE A 13 -11.97 17.35 -12.40
CA PHE A 13 -13.07 16.41 -12.20
C PHE A 13 -12.65 14.93 -12.31
N SER A 14 -11.62 14.57 -13.09
CA SER A 14 -11.05 13.21 -13.01
C SER A 14 -10.33 12.96 -11.69
N ASP A 15 -9.64 13.96 -11.15
CA ASP A 15 -8.81 13.82 -9.95
C ASP A 15 -9.68 13.51 -8.73
N ILE A 16 -10.77 14.25 -8.58
CA ILE A 16 -11.75 14.04 -7.50
C ILE A 16 -12.38 12.65 -7.59
N ARG A 17 -12.65 12.15 -8.80
CA ARG A 17 -13.22 10.81 -9.00
C ARG A 17 -12.25 9.71 -8.55
N TRP A 18 -11.00 9.76 -8.98
CA TRP A 18 -9.99 8.77 -8.60
C TRP A 18 -9.69 8.80 -7.10
N ILE A 19 -9.51 10.00 -6.54
CA ILE A 19 -9.29 10.18 -5.10
C ILE A 19 -10.51 9.67 -4.32
N GLY A 20 -11.72 10.01 -4.75
CA GLY A 20 -12.97 9.54 -4.14
C GLY A 20 -13.09 8.01 -4.13
N LEU A 21 -12.73 7.35 -5.23
CA LEU A 21 -12.69 5.87 -5.30
C LEU A 21 -11.69 5.27 -4.31
N ILE A 22 -10.50 5.87 -4.20
CA ILE A 22 -9.48 5.41 -3.23
C ILE A 22 -10.01 5.53 -1.80
N PHE A 23 -10.64 6.64 -1.44
CA PHE A 23 -11.26 6.81 -0.12
C PHE A 23 -12.40 5.82 0.12
N LEU A 24 -13.24 5.56 -0.89
CA LEU A 24 -14.31 4.56 -0.81
C LEU A 24 -13.74 3.17 -0.48
N PHE A 25 -12.68 2.75 -1.16
CA PHE A 25 -12.03 1.46 -0.89
C PHE A 25 -11.31 1.44 0.46
N ALA A 26 -10.72 2.54 0.90
CA ALA A 26 -10.12 2.65 2.23
C ALA A 26 -11.18 2.52 3.34
N ILE A 27 -12.37 3.11 3.15
CA ILE A 27 -13.50 2.93 4.08
C ILE A 27 -13.96 1.47 4.06
N GLY A 28 -14.15 0.89 2.87
CA GLY A 28 -14.52 -0.51 2.68
C GLY A 28 -13.54 -1.48 3.34
N TYR A 29 -12.24 -1.20 3.25
CA TYR A 29 -11.19 -1.96 3.93
C TYR A 29 -11.43 -2.04 5.44
N GLY A 30 -11.79 -0.93 6.09
CA GLY A 30 -12.05 -0.91 7.54
C GLY A 30 -13.21 -1.80 7.97
N PHE A 31 -14.20 -2.01 7.10
CA PHE A 31 -15.31 -2.94 7.33
C PHE A 31 -14.88 -4.40 7.11
N LEU A 32 -14.14 -4.67 6.03
CA LEU A 32 -13.68 -6.02 5.68
C LEU A 32 -12.56 -6.53 6.59
N ASN A 33 -11.80 -5.65 7.24
CA ASN A 33 -10.71 -6.03 8.12
C ASN A 33 -11.21 -6.49 9.51
N ARG A 34 -12.23 -7.34 9.54
CA ARG A 34 -12.88 -7.92 10.73
C ARG A 34 -13.35 -9.32 10.38
N PRO A 35 -13.37 -10.28 11.33
CA PRO A 35 -13.74 -11.64 11.01
C PRO A 35 -15.16 -11.67 10.45
N TRP A 36 -15.36 -12.39 9.36
CA TRP A 36 -16.69 -12.63 8.83
C TRP A 36 -17.53 -13.42 9.83
N PHE A 37 -18.86 -13.21 9.83
CA PHE A 37 -19.80 -13.91 10.71
C PHE A 37 -19.69 -15.44 10.59
N GLY A 38 -18.82 -16.06 11.41
CA GLY A 38 -18.66 -17.51 11.55
C GLY A 38 -17.75 -18.23 10.54
N LYS A 39 -17.10 -17.54 9.59
CA LYS A 39 -16.13 -18.19 8.67
C LYS A 39 -14.71 -18.07 9.18
N LYS A 40 -13.97 -19.19 9.16
CA LYS A 40 -12.54 -19.20 9.46
C LYS A 40 -11.76 -18.58 8.29
N PRO A 41 -10.92 -17.55 8.53
CA PRO A 41 -10.10 -16.97 7.47
C PRO A 41 -9.11 -17.97 6.88
N PHE A 42 -8.70 -17.73 5.64
CA PHE A 42 -7.58 -18.43 5.02
C PHE A 42 -6.26 -18.05 5.71
N SER A 43 -5.25 -18.91 5.55
CA SER A 43 -3.90 -18.63 6.00
C SER A 43 -2.90 -18.97 4.91
N LEU A 44 -2.08 -17.99 4.55
CA LEU A 44 -1.03 -18.11 3.54
C LEU A 44 0.38 -18.30 4.14
N VAL A 45 0.47 -18.71 5.40
CA VAL A 45 1.74 -18.86 6.12
C VAL A 45 2.57 -20.00 5.52
N LEU A 46 3.79 -19.69 5.11
CA LEU A 46 4.78 -20.66 4.64
C LEU A 46 5.76 -21.06 5.75
N PRO A 47 6.48 -22.18 5.61
CA PRO A 47 7.60 -22.52 6.50
C PRO A 47 8.68 -21.43 6.56
N LEU A 48 8.86 -20.66 5.48
CA LEU A 48 9.79 -19.53 5.44
C LEU A 48 9.39 -18.41 6.40
N ASP A 49 8.10 -18.11 6.55
CA ASP A 49 7.61 -17.06 7.45
C ASP A 49 7.95 -17.33 8.91
N LYS A 50 8.04 -18.61 9.29
CA LYS A 50 8.45 -19.04 10.63
C LYS A 50 9.94 -18.79 10.91
N LYS A 51 10.77 -18.69 9.85
CA LYS A 51 12.21 -18.41 9.96
C LYS A 51 12.51 -16.91 10.05
N ILE A 52 11.59 -16.06 9.60
CA ILE A 52 11.75 -14.60 9.70
C ILE A 52 11.54 -14.22 11.19
N PRO A 53 12.51 -13.59 11.86
CA PRO A 53 12.35 -13.22 13.27
C PRO A 53 11.36 -12.06 13.42
N PHE A 54 10.67 -12.02 14.56
CA PHE A 54 9.94 -10.83 14.98
C PHE A 54 10.94 -9.79 15.53
N VAL A 55 10.98 -8.61 14.93
CA VAL A 55 11.92 -7.54 15.28
C VAL A 55 11.14 -6.27 15.65
N PRO A 56 10.78 -6.07 16.93
CA PRO A 56 9.78 -5.06 17.32
C PRO A 56 10.10 -3.62 16.89
N TRP A 57 11.37 -3.24 16.83
CA TRP A 57 11.76 -1.87 16.46
C TRP A 57 11.51 -1.56 14.98
N THR A 58 11.39 -2.57 14.10
CA THR A 58 11.08 -2.35 12.68
C THR A 58 9.64 -1.88 12.45
N ILE A 59 8.81 -1.83 13.51
CA ILE A 59 7.51 -1.13 13.44
C ILE A 59 7.65 0.37 13.15
N VAL A 60 8.83 0.94 13.43
CA VAL A 60 9.15 2.32 13.09
C VAL A 60 9.21 2.48 11.57
N PRO A 61 10.15 1.85 10.83
CA PRO A 61 10.18 1.93 9.37
C PRO A 61 8.86 1.47 8.74
N TYR A 62 8.18 0.46 9.29
CA TYR A 62 6.86 0.05 8.81
C TYR A 62 5.88 1.22 8.72
N ASN A 63 5.79 2.04 9.77
CA ASN A 63 4.85 3.16 9.82
C ASN A 63 5.26 4.36 8.94
N PHE A 64 6.46 4.37 8.33
CA PHE A 64 6.88 5.42 7.41
C PHE A 64 6.29 5.30 6.00
N TRP A 65 5.55 4.23 5.69
CA TRP A 65 4.94 4.05 4.38
C TRP A 65 4.04 5.24 3.97
N TYR A 66 3.12 5.67 4.84
CA TYR A 66 2.26 6.83 4.59
C TYR A 66 3.03 8.17 4.59
N PRO A 67 3.89 8.47 5.60
CA PRO A 67 4.73 9.65 5.60
C PRO A 67 5.65 9.82 4.40
N ILE A 68 5.99 8.74 3.68
CA ILE A 68 6.76 8.82 2.43
C ILE A 68 5.86 8.86 1.21
N LEU A 69 4.79 8.06 1.20
CA LEU A 69 3.82 8.01 0.10
C LEU A 69 3.18 9.36 -0.16
N LEU A 70 2.68 10.03 0.90
CA LEU A 70 1.88 11.25 0.74
C LEU A 70 2.72 12.41 0.17
N PRO A 71 3.92 12.74 0.69
CA PRO A 71 4.78 13.74 0.06
C PRO A 71 5.17 13.36 -1.37
N THR A 72 5.44 12.07 -1.64
CA THR A 72 5.76 11.62 -3.00
C THR A 72 4.60 11.89 -3.95
N CYS A 73 3.36 11.60 -3.55
CA CYS A 73 2.17 11.91 -4.33
C CYS A 73 2.00 13.42 -4.56
N VAL A 74 2.27 14.26 -3.55
CA VAL A 74 2.23 15.73 -3.69
C VAL A 74 3.29 16.20 -4.69
N CYS A 75 4.52 15.70 -4.59
CA CYS A 75 5.60 16.02 -5.53
C CYS A 75 5.23 15.61 -6.96
N LEU A 76 4.67 14.40 -7.15
CA LEU A 76 4.17 13.96 -8.45
C LEU A 76 3.06 14.88 -8.98
N ALA A 77 2.09 15.24 -8.14
CA ALA A 77 0.98 16.10 -8.55
C ALA A 77 1.42 17.51 -8.99
N ILE A 78 2.46 18.05 -8.36
CA ILE A 78 2.97 19.39 -8.66
C ILE A 78 3.91 19.37 -9.86
N TRP A 79 4.85 18.44 -9.92
CA TRP A 79 5.97 18.47 -10.88
C TRP A 79 5.87 17.43 -12.01
N GLU A 80 5.14 16.33 -11.82
CA GLU A 80 5.13 15.16 -12.71
C GLU A 80 3.67 14.73 -12.99
N LYS A 81 2.83 15.69 -13.44
CA LYS A 81 1.38 15.47 -13.60
C LYS A 81 0.99 14.21 -14.38
N PRO A 82 1.63 13.86 -15.51
CA PRO A 82 1.31 12.61 -16.21
C PRO A 82 1.52 11.38 -15.33
N GLN A 83 2.65 11.31 -14.62
CA GLN A 83 2.99 10.21 -13.71
C GLN A 83 2.10 10.20 -12.48
N PHE A 84 1.64 11.37 -12.00
CA PHE A 84 0.63 11.43 -10.95
C PHE A 84 -0.70 10.79 -11.36
N TYR A 85 -1.18 11.06 -12.58
CA TYR A 85 -2.41 10.45 -13.08
C TYR A 85 -2.28 8.96 -13.36
N HIS A 86 -1.11 8.53 -13.83
CA HIS A 86 -0.79 7.11 -13.95
C HIS A 86 -0.78 6.42 -12.58
N PHE A 87 -0.11 7.02 -11.60
CA PHE A 87 -0.10 6.55 -10.23
C PHE A 87 -1.51 6.44 -9.65
N LEU A 88 -2.35 7.49 -9.76
CA LEU A 88 -3.72 7.48 -9.27
C LEU A 88 -4.58 6.39 -9.92
N SER A 89 -4.48 6.24 -11.24
CA SER A 89 -5.23 5.23 -11.99
C SER A 89 -4.80 3.81 -11.59
N ALA A 90 -3.49 3.57 -11.49
CA ALA A 90 -2.93 2.31 -11.01
C ALA A 90 -3.35 2.02 -9.57
N TYR A 91 -3.31 3.03 -8.70
CA TYR A 91 -3.65 2.89 -7.29
C TYR A 91 -5.12 2.55 -7.11
N ALA A 92 -6.01 3.22 -7.84
CA ALA A 92 -7.45 2.96 -7.79
C ALA A 92 -7.79 1.55 -8.33
N LEU A 93 -7.21 1.16 -9.47
CA LEU A 93 -7.41 -0.17 -10.05
C LEU A 93 -6.93 -1.28 -9.10
N GLY A 94 -5.72 -1.16 -8.56
CA GLY A 94 -5.17 -2.13 -7.62
C GLY A 94 -5.93 -2.15 -6.30
N SER A 95 -6.35 -0.99 -5.78
CA SER A 95 -7.18 -0.92 -4.56
C SER A 95 -8.53 -1.62 -4.75
N PHE A 96 -9.15 -1.47 -5.92
CA PHE A 96 -10.38 -2.18 -6.25
C PHE A 96 -10.17 -3.70 -6.31
N ALA A 97 -9.11 -4.16 -6.99
CA ALA A 97 -8.79 -5.58 -7.06
C ALA A 97 -8.48 -6.17 -5.67
N ALA A 98 -7.69 -5.46 -4.85
CA ALA A 98 -7.42 -5.84 -3.46
C ALA A 98 -8.71 -5.91 -2.64
N PHE A 99 -9.60 -4.92 -2.77
CA PHE A 99 -10.91 -4.91 -2.12
C PHE A 99 -11.74 -6.14 -2.49
N LEU A 100 -11.79 -6.54 -3.77
CA LEU A 100 -12.49 -7.76 -4.19
C LEU A 100 -11.84 -9.01 -3.58
N ILE A 101 -10.50 -9.08 -3.53
CA ILE A 101 -9.81 -10.20 -2.89
C ILE A 101 -10.14 -10.25 -1.40
N PHE A 102 -10.09 -9.14 -0.67
CA PHE A 102 -10.49 -9.12 0.76
C PHE A 102 -11.94 -9.50 0.97
N LEU A 103 -12.82 -9.12 0.02
CA LEU A 103 -14.22 -9.46 0.06
C LEU A 103 -14.45 -10.95 -0.11
N PHE A 104 -13.77 -11.64 -1.02
CA PHE A 104 -14.04 -13.05 -1.32
C PHE A 104 -13.05 -14.05 -0.68
N PHE A 105 -11.86 -13.58 -0.32
CA PHE A 105 -10.73 -14.34 0.19
C PHE A 105 -10.12 -13.63 1.40
N GLN A 106 -10.81 -13.72 2.54
CA GLN A 106 -10.32 -13.16 3.79
C GLN A 106 -9.11 -13.96 4.30
N ASN A 107 -7.93 -13.33 4.35
CA ASN A 107 -6.67 -13.95 4.78
C ASN A 107 -6.22 -13.40 6.13
N GLU A 108 -6.03 -14.28 7.11
CA GLU A 108 -5.55 -13.92 8.44
C GLU A 108 -4.03 -14.02 8.56
N VAL A 109 -3.41 -12.94 9.02
CA VAL A 109 -1.98 -12.90 9.35
C VAL A 109 -1.79 -13.23 10.83
N PRO A 110 -1.05 -14.30 11.18
CA PRO A 110 -0.81 -14.63 12.58
C PRO A 110 0.00 -13.54 13.29
N ARG A 111 -0.53 -13.05 14.41
CA ARG A 111 0.18 -12.11 15.30
C ARG A 111 0.79 -12.85 16.48
N THR A 112 1.89 -12.31 17.00
CA THR A 112 2.46 -12.80 18.26
C THR A 112 1.54 -12.44 19.43
N ASN A 113 1.39 -13.35 20.38
CA ASN A 113 0.64 -13.11 21.61
C ASN A 113 1.44 -12.29 22.64
N SER A 114 2.77 -12.28 22.52
CA SER A 114 3.68 -11.50 23.38
C SER A 114 4.31 -10.35 22.59
N LEU A 115 3.96 -9.12 22.96
CA LEU A 115 4.61 -7.93 22.43
C LEU A 115 5.94 -7.71 23.18
N GLU A 116 7.04 -8.09 22.54
CA GLU A 116 8.41 -7.88 23.03
C GLU A 116 8.99 -6.53 22.53
N GLY A 117 10.19 -6.17 22.99
CA GLY A 117 10.91 -4.95 22.58
C GLY A 117 10.72 -3.76 23.53
N SER A 118 11.13 -2.56 23.11
CA SER A 118 11.09 -1.35 23.93
C SER A 118 9.67 -0.88 24.26
N ALA A 119 9.49 -0.04 25.30
CA ALA A 119 8.19 0.54 25.63
C ALA A 119 7.56 1.29 24.44
N PHE A 120 8.38 2.04 23.69
CA PHE A 120 7.97 2.76 22.49
C PHE A 120 7.53 1.80 21.37
N SER A 121 8.33 0.77 21.07
CA SER A 121 7.99 -0.22 20.05
C SER A 121 6.68 -0.93 20.36
N ARG A 122 6.47 -1.35 21.62
CA ARG A 122 5.21 -1.98 22.05
C ARG A 122 4.01 -1.05 21.94
N TRP A 123 4.18 0.23 22.29
CA TRP A 123 3.13 1.24 22.13
C TRP A 123 2.74 1.41 20.66
N LEU A 124 3.74 1.56 19.78
CA LEU A 124 3.50 1.77 18.35
C LEU A 124 2.92 0.52 17.68
N LEU A 125 3.36 -0.68 18.07
CA LEU A 125 2.76 -1.95 17.64
C LEU A 125 1.28 -2.04 18.03
N ARG A 126 0.93 -1.73 19.28
CA ARG A 126 -0.48 -1.72 19.73
C ARG A 126 -1.32 -0.72 18.95
N LEU A 127 -0.80 0.47 18.70
CA LEU A 127 -1.49 1.49 17.92
C LEU A 127 -1.73 0.98 16.49
N THR A 128 -0.68 0.43 15.85
CA THR A 128 -0.76 -0.16 14.52
C THR A 128 -1.79 -1.28 14.47
N TRP A 129 -1.76 -2.22 15.42
CA TRP A 129 -2.68 -3.36 15.48
C TRP A 129 -4.14 -2.98 15.74
N ARG A 130 -4.38 -1.83 16.38
CA ARG A 130 -5.72 -1.29 16.60
C ARG A 130 -6.31 -0.71 15.32
N MET A 131 -5.48 -0.05 14.52
CA MET A 131 -5.87 0.60 13.26
C MET A 131 -5.94 -0.40 12.12
N ASP A 132 -5.02 -1.34 12.10
CA ASP A 132 -4.90 -2.38 11.10
C ASP A 132 -5.05 -3.74 11.78
N ARG A 133 -6.16 -4.43 11.51
CA ARG A 133 -6.47 -5.76 12.04
C ARG A 133 -5.89 -6.84 11.11
N PRO A 134 -5.80 -8.11 11.55
CA PRO A 134 -5.06 -9.13 10.82
C PRO A 134 -5.86 -9.81 9.70
N TYR A 135 -7.05 -9.34 9.31
CA TYR A 135 -7.99 -10.13 8.50
C TYR A 135 -7.89 -9.89 6.98
N ASN A 136 -7.11 -8.89 6.55
CA ASN A 136 -6.91 -8.56 5.13
C ASN A 136 -5.43 -8.62 4.75
N GLY A 137 -4.77 -9.74 5.05
CA GLY A 137 -3.33 -9.89 4.81
C GLY A 137 -2.95 -9.86 3.33
N PHE A 138 -3.68 -10.60 2.49
CA PHE A 138 -3.33 -10.82 1.08
C PHE A 138 -4.30 -10.11 0.13
N PRO A 139 -3.80 -9.36 -0.87
CA PRO A 139 -2.42 -8.91 -1.05
C PRO A 139 -2.09 -7.75 -0.09
N SER A 140 -0.81 -7.53 0.22
CA SER A 140 -0.43 -6.42 1.12
C SER A 140 -0.63 -5.06 0.43
N ILE A 141 -1.55 -4.23 0.95
CA ILE A 141 -1.73 -2.84 0.48
C ILE A 141 -0.48 -1.99 0.76
N HIS A 142 0.20 -2.24 1.88
CA HIS A 142 1.44 -1.55 2.24
C HIS A 142 2.50 -1.76 1.16
N VAL A 143 2.74 -3.03 0.79
CA VAL A 143 3.72 -3.37 -0.26
C VAL A 143 3.25 -2.89 -1.63
N PHE A 144 1.95 -3.00 -1.92
CA PHE A 144 1.37 -2.44 -3.14
C PHE A 144 1.67 -0.94 -3.30
N ALA A 145 1.41 -0.14 -2.26
CA ALA A 145 1.66 1.30 -2.26
C ALA A 145 3.16 1.61 -2.39
N CYS A 146 4.01 0.88 -1.67
CA CYS A 146 5.46 1.03 -1.75
C CYS A 146 6.00 0.71 -3.16
N THR A 147 5.51 -0.36 -3.80
CA THR A 147 5.90 -0.76 -5.16
C THR A 147 5.40 0.24 -6.20
N LEU A 148 4.16 0.72 -6.10
CA LEU A 148 3.67 1.79 -6.98
C LEU A 148 4.47 3.08 -6.82
N THR A 149 4.89 3.41 -5.60
CA THR A 149 5.74 4.58 -5.33
C THR A 149 7.09 4.45 -6.03
N LEU A 150 7.71 3.27 -5.98
CA LEU A 150 8.93 2.97 -6.75
C LEU A 150 8.71 3.17 -8.25
N LEU A 151 7.67 2.53 -8.82
CA LEU A 151 7.40 2.59 -10.25
C LEU A 151 7.17 4.04 -10.73
N ALA A 152 6.34 4.80 -10.02
CA ALA A 152 6.04 6.17 -10.38
C ALA A 152 7.26 7.09 -10.31
N VAL A 153 8.05 7.00 -9.23
CA VAL A 153 9.25 7.85 -9.07
C VAL A 153 10.31 7.51 -10.13
N PHE A 154 10.50 6.24 -10.46
CA PHE A 154 11.48 5.85 -11.47
C PHE A 154 11.03 6.20 -12.89
N ALA A 155 9.73 6.21 -13.16
CA ALA A 155 9.12 6.68 -14.42
C ALA A 155 9.00 8.21 -14.53
N SER A 156 9.40 8.96 -13.49
CA SER A 156 9.35 10.42 -13.43
C SER A 156 10.74 11.05 -13.60
N SER A 157 10.78 12.37 -13.78
CA SER A 157 12.01 13.17 -13.83
C SER A 157 12.54 13.60 -12.46
N PHE A 158 12.20 12.86 -11.39
CA PHE A 158 12.71 13.09 -10.04
C PHE A 158 14.24 13.15 -10.00
N PRO A 159 14.83 14.01 -9.15
CA PRO A 159 16.27 14.09 -8.99
C PRO A 159 16.83 12.77 -8.46
N LEU A 160 18.09 12.47 -8.79
CA LEU A 160 18.75 11.22 -8.40
C LEU A 160 18.66 10.96 -6.89
N ALA A 161 18.86 11.99 -6.06
CA ALA A 161 18.74 11.87 -4.61
C ALA A 161 17.34 11.38 -4.16
N GLY A 162 16.28 11.88 -4.80
CA GLY A 162 14.91 11.43 -4.55
C GLY A 162 14.69 9.99 -5.00
N LYS A 163 15.19 9.61 -6.18
CA LYS A 163 15.12 8.23 -6.67
C LYS A 163 15.86 7.26 -5.74
N LEU A 164 17.06 7.62 -5.27
CA LEU A 164 17.84 6.81 -4.33
C LEU A 164 17.15 6.68 -2.97
N PHE A 165 16.60 7.78 -2.44
CA PHE A 165 15.83 7.75 -1.19
C PHE A 165 14.66 6.78 -1.28
N ILE A 166 13.88 6.81 -2.38
CA ILE A 166 12.75 5.92 -2.61
C ILE A 166 13.23 4.47 -2.84
N ALA A 167 14.30 4.27 -3.62
CA ALA A 167 14.90 2.96 -3.87
C ALA A 167 15.37 2.24 -2.60
N VAL A 168 15.78 2.98 -1.58
CA VAL A 168 16.22 2.43 -0.28
C VAL A 168 15.06 2.32 0.70
N SER A 169 14.25 3.38 0.84
CA SER A 169 13.19 3.42 1.85
C SER A 169 12.08 2.42 1.59
N GLN A 170 11.63 2.25 0.33
CA GLN A 170 10.48 1.38 0.03
C GLN A 170 10.79 -0.10 0.30
N PRO A 171 11.94 -0.68 -0.11
CA PRO A 171 12.29 -2.05 0.27
C PRO A 171 12.45 -2.25 1.78
N ILE A 172 12.97 -1.26 2.51
CA ILE A 172 13.06 -1.31 3.98
C ILE A 172 11.66 -1.40 4.60
N ILE A 173 10.71 -0.60 4.12
CA ILE A 173 9.32 -0.66 4.56
C ILE A 173 8.73 -2.04 4.23
N MET A 174 8.88 -2.54 3.01
CA MET A 174 8.38 -3.87 2.61
C MET A 174 8.96 -4.98 3.50
N ALA A 175 10.28 -4.99 3.75
CA ALA A 175 10.93 -5.95 4.63
C ALA A 175 10.46 -5.82 6.09
N SER A 176 10.18 -4.59 6.54
CA SER A 176 9.65 -4.35 7.88
C SER A 176 8.27 -4.97 8.08
N THR A 177 7.44 -5.13 7.03
CA THR A 177 6.14 -5.81 7.14
C THR A 177 6.27 -7.27 7.61
N LEU A 178 7.33 -7.95 7.16
CA LEU A 178 7.61 -9.35 7.51
C LEU A 178 8.18 -9.46 8.92
N THR A 179 9.12 -8.59 9.27
CA THR A 179 9.78 -8.61 10.59
C THR A 179 8.88 -8.07 11.71
N THR A 180 7.86 -7.27 11.39
CA THR A 180 6.80 -6.88 12.33
C THR A 180 5.66 -7.90 12.44
N LYS A 181 5.70 -8.98 11.64
CA LYS A 181 4.61 -9.96 11.52
C LYS A 181 3.26 -9.32 11.14
N GLN A 182 3.33 -8.22 10.38
CA GLN A 182 2.15 -7.58 9.78
C GLN A 182 1.73 -8.28 8.49
N HIS A 183 2.67 -8.93 7.81
CA HIS A 183 2.43 -9.69 6.59
C HIS A 183 3.30 -10.94 6.53
N VAL A 184 2.86 -11.91 5.71
CA VAL A 184 3.66 -13.07 5.30
C VAL A 184 4.25 -12.86 3.90
N VAL A 185 5.22 -13.68 3.51
CA VAL A 185 5.93 -13.57 2.22
C VAL A 185 4.97 -13.54 1.03
N LEU A 186 3.92 -14.36 1.04
CA LEU A 186 2.94 -14.37 -0.04
C LEU A 186 2.15 -13.07 -0.13
N ASP A 187 1.85 -12.40 0.98
CA ASP A 187 1.20 -11.08 0.98
C ASP A 187 2.08 -10.03 0.30
N VAL A 188 3.39 -10.07 0.57
CA VAL A 188 4.39 -9.17 -0.01
C VAL A 188 4.51 -9.39 -1.51
N LEU A 189 4.65 -10.63 -1.95
CA LEU A 189 4.70 -10.97 -3.37
C LEU A 189 3.40 -10.59 -4.08
N GLY A 190 2.25 -10.86 -3.46
CA GLY A 190 0.94 -10.47 -3.98
C GLY A 190 0.78 -8.96 -4.12
N GLY A 191 1.22 -8.18 -3.13
CA GLY A 191 1.19 -6.72 -3.18
C GLY A 191 2.08 -6.15 -4.28
N ALA A 192 3.30 -6.67 -4.41
CA ALA A 192 4.23 -6.24 -5.47
C ALA A 192 3.72 -6.62 -6.88
N PHE A 193 3.21 -7.84 -7.04
CA PHE A 193 2.61 -8.29 -8.30
C PHE A 193 1.39 -7.44 -8.67
N LEU A 194 0.50 -7.18 -7.72
CA LEU A 194 -0.68 -6.36 -7.96
C LEU A 194 -0.31 -4.93 -8.36
N ALA A 195 0.73 -4.35 -7.76
CA ALA A 195 1.23 -3.03 -8.12
C ALA A 195 1.75 -3.01 -9.56
N TRP A 196 2.61 -3.97 -9.92
CA TRP A 196 3.13 -4.09 -11.28
C TRP A 196 2.02 -4.29 -12.31
N LEU A 197 1.05 -5.16 -12.02
CA LEU A 197 -0.08 -5.44 -12.91
C LEU A 197 -0.95 -4.18 -13.09
N SER A 198 -1.30 -3.51 -11.99
CA SER A 198 -2.16 -2.32 -12.03
C SER A 198 -1.46 -1.15 -12.73
N TRP A 199 -0.15 -0.99 -12.53
CA TRP A 199 0.67 -0.03 -13.27
C TRP A 199 0.66 -0.30 -14.77
N THR A 200 0.90 -1.56 -15.17
CA THR A 200 0.92 -1.96 -16.58
C THR A 200 -0.43 -1.74 -17.26
N LEU A 201 -1.53 -2.14 -16.61
CA LEU A 201 -2.88 -2.01 -17.16
C LEU A 201 -3.34 -0.55 -17.26
N SER A 202 -2.94 0.30 -16.30
CA SER A 202 -3.29 1.72 -16.33
C SER A 202 -2.53 2.53 -17.36
N SER A 203 -1.38 2.05 -17.85
CA SER A 203 -0.69 2.67 -18.99
C SER A 203 -1.58 2.70 -20.24
N GLY A 204 -2.43 1.69 -20.44
CA GLY A 204 -3.38 1.63 -21.54
C GLY A 204 -4.65 2.48 -21.36
N LEU A 205 -4.85 3.09 -20.19
CA LEU A 205 -5.98 3.98 -19.89
C LEU A 205 -5.67 5.46 -20.13
N LEU A 206 -4.39 5.80 -20.41
CA LEU A 206 -3.91 7.18 -20.57
C LEU A 206 -3.65 7.57 -22.03
N TYR A 207 -3.86 6.65 -22.96
CA TYR A 207 -3.79 6.84 -24.42
C TYR A 207 -5.16 6.51 -25.04
#